data_AF-A0A565ATB0-F1
#
_entry.id   AF-A0A565ATB0-F1
#
_cell.length_a   1.000
_cell.length_b   1.000
_cell.length_c   1.000
_cell.angle_alpha   90.00
_cell.angle_beta   90.00
_cell.angle_gamma   90.00
#
_symmetry.space_group_name_H-M   'P 1'
#
loop_
_entity.id
_entity.type
_entity.pdbx_description
1 polymer ?
#
loop_
_entity_poly.entity_id
_entity_poly.type
_entity_poly.pdbx_seq_one_letter_code
_entity_poly.pdbx_strand_id
1 'polypeptide(L)'
;MSTDKEDSSAVRRRVSCTKCFDALWFCYWMSRWSDKTSNGDETGKGLAPFYQMQQYYRVGKLDDCTQKFSDLFDCLSLKTKRASEVEKILEEREKEDAAKHIWIMRTKEEASRHWNETFGHLDDPNC
;
A
#
# COMPACT_ATOMS: atom_id res chain seq x y z
N MET A 1 14.31 -32.07 38.84
CA MET A 1 13.35 -31.02 38.46
C MET A 1 14.15 -30.01 37.63
N SER A 2 14.04 -30.11 36.31
CA SER A 2 14.72 -29.18 35.41
C SER A 2 13.79 -28.01 35.16
N THR A 3 14.20 -26.85 35.65
CA THR A 3 13.51 -25.57 35.50
C THR A 3 13.50 -25.13 34.03
N ASP A 4 12.37 -24.54 33.67
CA ASP A 4 11.91 -24.24 32.33
C ASP A 4 12.84 -23.38 31.46
N LYS A 5 12.70 -23.64 30.16
CA LYS A 5 13.23 -22.85 29.04
C LYS A 5 12.61 -21.44 29.04
N GLU A 6 13.41 -20.42 29.34
CA GLU A 6 13.20 -19.09 28.79
C GLU A 6 13.98 -18.97 27.48
N ASP A 7 13.32 -19.32 26.38
CA ASP A 7 13.79 -19.03 25.03
C ASP A 7 13.07 -17.75 24.59
N SER A 8 13.74 -16.62 24.81
CA SER A 8 13.36 -15.27 24.36
C SER A 8 13.50 -15.09 22.84
N SER A 9 13.24 -16.15 22.05
CA SER A 9 13.40 -16.13 20.61
C SER A 9 12.14 -15.62 19.91
N ALA A 10 12.23 -14.34 19.54
CA ALA A 10 11.56 -13.72 18.40
C ALA A 10 10.03 -13.88 18.33
N VAL A 11 9.33 -12.78 18.61
CA VAL A 11 7.96 -12.57 18.14
C VAL A 11 7.97 -12.74 16.61
N ARG A 12 7.73 -13.97 16.13
CA ARG A 12 7.58 -14.27 14.71
C ARG A 12 6.47 -13.37 14.20
N ARG A 13 6.79 -12.37 13.37
CA ARG A 13 5.79 -11.57 12.66
C ARG A 13 5.04 -12.51 11.72
N ARG A 14 3.97 -13.13 12.21
CA ARG A 14 3.10 -13.97 11.37
C ARG A 14 2.39 -13.04 10.40
N VAL A 15 2.66 -13.19 9.11
CA VAL A 15 1.94 -12.47 8.06
C VAL A 15 0.48 -12.90 8.09
N SER A 16 -0.44 -11.96 8.36
CA SER A 16 -1.88 -12.21 8.37
C SER A 16 -2.51 -11.80 7.04
N CYS A 17 -2.81 -12.77 6.17
CA CYS A 17 -3.45 -12.53 4.86
C CYS A 17 -4.94 -12.21 4.94
N THR A 18 -5.52 -12.14 6.14
CA THR A 18 -6.94 -11.86 6.37
C THR A 18 -7.35 -10.51 5.75
N LYS A 19 -6.47 -9.51 5.79
CA LYS A 19 -6.73 -8.19 5.18
C LYS A 19 -6.82 -8.25 3.65
N CYS A 20 -6.02 -9.09 3.00
CA CYS A 20 -6.09 -9.31 1.55
C CYS A 20 -7.36 -10.08 1.16
N PHE A 21 -7.77 -11.03 1.99
CA PHE A 21 -9.00 -11.78 1.81
C PHE A 21 -10.24 -10.90 2.00
N ASP A 22 -10.29 -10.08 3.06
CA ASP A 22 -11.35 -9.11 3.30
C ASP A 22 -11.46 -8.13 2.12
N ALA A 23 -10.33 -7.60 1.63
CA ALA A 23 -10.33 -6.70 0.49
C ALA A 23 -10.88 -7.35 -0.81
N LEU A 24 -10.53 -8.62 -1.06
CA LEU A 24 -11.07 -9.38 -2.18
C LEU A 24 -12.58 -9.65 -2.01
N TRP A 25 -12.98 -10.04 -0.80
CA TRP A 25 -14.38 -10.25 -0.43
C TRP A 25 -15.20 -8.98 -0.62
N PHE A 26 -14.73 -7.83 -0.12
CA PHE A 26 -15.39 -6.55 -0.31
C PHE A 26 -15.49 -6.17 -1.78
N CYS A 27 -14.47 -6.46 -2.60
CA CYS A 27 -14.52 -6.19 -4.04
C CYS A 27 -15.66 -6.99 -4.71
N TYR A 28 -15.68 -8.31 -4.54
CA TYR A 28 -16.72 -9.15 -5.12
C TYR A 28 -18.11 -8.91 -4.52
N TRP A 29 -18.19 -8.66 -3.22
CA TRP A 29 -19.44 -8.38 -2.53
C TRP A 29 -20.00 -7.03 -2.94
N MET A 30 -19.18 -5.96 -2.99
CA MET A 30 -19.64 -4.65 -3.44
C MET A 30 -20.01 -4.65 -4.92
N SER A 31 -19.29 -5.33 -5.80
CA SER A 31 -19.72 -5.50 -7.19
C SER A 31 -21.10 -6.16 -7.29
N ARG A 32 -21.35 -7.20 -6.47
CA ARG A 32 -22.63 -7.93 -6.45
C ARG A 32 -23.75 -7.20 -5.70
N TRP A 33 -23.43 -6.28 -4.79
CA TRP A 33 -24.41 -5.48 -4.04
C TRP A 33 -24.71 -4.14 -4.72
N SER A 34 -23.79 -3.61 -5.52
CA SER A 34 -23.96 -2.40 -6.32
C SER A 34 -25.08 -2.53 -7.35
N ASP A 35 -25.32 -3.73 -7.89
CA ASP A 35 -26.49 -4.02 -8.73
C ASP A 35 -27.85 -3.80 -8.01
N LYS A 36 -27.85 -3.72 -6.66
CA LYS A 36 -29.06 -3.53 -5.84
C LYS A 36 -29.22 -2.13 -5.23
N THR A 37 -28.19 -1.27 -5.25
CA THR A 37 -28.23 0.01 -4.52
C THR A 37 -27.68 1.17 -5.35
N SER A 38 -28.44 1.58 -6.37
CA SER A 38 -28.40 2.98 -6.80
C SER A 38 -29.02 3.81 -5.67
N ASN A 39 -28.22 4.37 -4.75
CA ASN A 39 -28.49 5.63 -4.04
C ASN A 39 -27.45 5.88 -2.94
N GLY A 40 -26.45 6.71 -3.28
CA GLY A 40 -25.84 7.73 -2.41
C GLY A 40 -25.04 7.28 -1.19
N ASP A 41 -23.73 7.03 -1.37
CA ASP A 41 -22.71 7.45 -0.40
C ASP A 41 -21.33 7.64 -1.08
N GLU A 42 -20.58 8.67 -0.68
CA GLU A 42 -19.48 9.30 -1.42
C GLU A 42 -18.12 8.59 -1.30
N THR A 43 -18.06 7.42 -0.65
CA THR A 43 -16.87 6.55 -0.63
C THR A 43 -16.73 5.68 -1.90
N GLY A 44 -17.62 5.84 -2.88
CA GLY A 44 -17.74 5.01 -4.08
C GLY A 44 -17.31 5.65 -5.40
N LYS A 45 -16.19 6.40 -5.46
CA LYS A 45 -15.73 7.04 -6.71
C LYS A 45 -15.32 6.06 -7.84
N GLY A 46 -15.26 4.75 -7.56
CA GLY A 46 -15.09 3.69 -8.56
C GLY A 46 -16.31 2.77 -8.75
N LEU A 47 -17.42 3.02 -8.04
CA LEU A 47 -18.54 2.06 -7.94
C LEU A 47 -19.79 2.45 -8.75
N ALA A 48 -19.85 3.67 -9.27
CA ALA A 48 -20.95 4.08 -10.14
C ALA A 48 -20.66 3.65 -11.60
N PRO A 49 -21.62 3.02 -12.31
CA PRO A 49 -21.41 2.49 -13.67
C PRO A 49 -20.87 3.52 -14.67
N PHE A 50 -21.27 4.79 -14.52
CA PHE A 50 -20.75 5.89 -15.33
C PHE A 50 -19.24 6.10 -15.14
N TYR A 51 -18.77 6.10 -13.90
CA TYR A 51 -17.34 6.28 -13.60
C TYR A 51 -16.52 5.07 -14.06
N GLN A 52 -17.04 3.86 -13.92
CA GLN A 52 -16.39 2.64 -14.43
C GLN A 52 -16.22 2.70 -15.96
N MET A 53 -17.26 3.10 -16.69
CA MET A 53 -17.17 3.31 -18.15
C MET A 53 -16.25 4.47 -18.53
N GLN A 54 -16.25 5.56 -17.76
CA GLN A 54 -15.36 6.69 -18.00
C GLN A 54 -13.87 6.30 -17.81
N GLN A 55 -13.57 5.50 -16.78
CA GLN A 55 -12.22 4.96 -16.56
C GLN A 55 -11.83 3.94 -17.64
N TYR A 56 -12.77 3.11 -18.10
CA TYR A 56 -12.55 2.21 -19.22
C TYR A 56 -12.14 2.96 -20.49
N TYR A 57 -12.85 4.02 -20.87
CA TYR A 57 -12.48 4.81 -22.05
C TYR A 57 -11.18 5.61 -21.88
N ARG A 58 -10.81 5.97 -20.65
CA ARG A 58 -9.63 6.81 -20.38
C ARG A 58 -8.34 6.00 -20.15
N VAL A 59 -8.44 4.87 -19.47
CA VAL A 59 -7.30 4.07 -18.98
C VAL A 59 -7.33 2.65 -19.56
N GLY A 60 -8.44 2.23 -20.18
CA GLY A 60 -8.60 0.89 -20.73
C GLY A 60 -8.82 -0.20 -19.68
N LYS A 61 -9.06 0.15 -18.41
CA LYS A 61 -9.16 -0.79 -17.31
C LYS A 61 -10.57 -0.85 -16.74
N LEU A 62 -11.08 -2.08 -16.62
CA LEU A 62 -12.32 -2.40 -15.93
C LEU A 62 -11.95 -2.99 -14.56
N ASP A 63 -12.57 -2.54 -13.48
CA ASP A 63 -12.37 -3.11 -12.15
C ASP A 63 -12.99 -4.53 -12.08
N ASP A 64 -12.15 -5.56 -12.25
CA ASP A 64 -12.53 -6.98 -12.25
C ASP A 64 -12.03 -7.74 -10.99
N CYS A 65 -11.61 -7.00 -9.96
CA CYS A 65 -11.05 -7.52 -8.71
C CYS A 65 -9.78 -8.38 -8.86
N THR A 66 -9.19 -8.51 -10.06
CA THR A 66 -8.02 -9.38 -10.31
C THR A 66 -6.79 -8.95 -9.55
N GLN A 67 -6.55 -7.64 -9.41
CA GLN A 67 -5.45 -7.10 -8.61
C GLN A 67 -5.56 -7.48 -7.12
N LYS A 68 -6.79 -7.55 -6.58
CA LYS A 68 -7.00 -7.97 -5.18
C LYS A 68 -6.76 -9.47 -5.00
N PHE A 69 -7.01 -10.26 -6.04
CA PHE A 69 -6.69 -11.67 -6.06
C PHE A 69 -5.17 -11.92 -6.11
N SER A 70 -4.43 -11.15 -6.93
CA SER A 70 -2.96 -11.25 -6.94
C SER A 70 -2.35 -10.87 -5.59
N ASP A 71 -2.85 -9.81 -4.93
CA ASP A 71 -2.36 -9.41 -3.61
C ASP A 71 -2.60 -10.53 -2.55
N LEU A 72 -3.72 -11.23 -2.65
CA LEU A 72 -4.02 -12.39 -1.79
C LEU A 72 -3.09 -13.56 -2.09
N PHE A 73 -2.87 -13.87 -3.35
CA PHE A 73 -1.98 -14.95 -3.77
C PHE A 73 -0.53 -14.68 -3.34
N ASP A 74 -0.06 -13.45 -3.51
CA ASP A 74 1.26 -13.01 -3.04
C ASP A 74 1.38 -13.19 -1.53
N CYS A 75 0.38 -12.79 -0.76
CA CYS A 75 0.38 -12.98 0.69
C CYS A 75 0.41 -14.47 1.08
N LEU A 76 -0.37 -15.32 0.40
CA LEU A 76 -0.35 -16.76 0.63
C LEU A 76 1.01 -17.37 0.30
N SER A 77 1.66 -16.91 -0.79
CA SER A 77 3.00 -17.35 -1.18
C SER A 77 4.06 -16.93 -0.16
N LEU A 78 3.91 -15.76 0.46
CA LEU A 78 4.81 -15.31 1.54
C LEU A 78 4.60 -16.14 2.82
N LYS A 79 3.37 -16.56 3.09
CA LYS A 79 3.04 -17.41 4.25
C LYS A 79 3.61 -18.83 4.13
N THR A 80 3.83 -19.34 2.93
CA THR A 80 4.42 -20.68 2.70
C THR A 80 5.96 -20.69 2.75
N LYS A 81 6.61 -19.51 2.75
CA LYS A 81 8.07 -19.37 2.85
C LYS A 81 8.57 -19.45 4.30
N ARG A 82 9.89 -19.66 4.48
CA ARG A 82 10.54 -19.67 5.80
C ARG A 82 10.52 -18.27 6.42
N ALA A 83 10.31 -18.20 7.75
CA ALA A 83 10.19 -16.93 8.47
C ALA A 83 11.39 -15.97 8.29
N SER A 84 12.61 -16.50 8.22
CA SER A 84 13.84 -15.69 8.02
C SER A 84 13.98 -15.11 6.60
N GLU A 85 13.29 -15.69 5.62
CA GLU A 85 13.22 -15.17 4.25
C GLU A 85 12.12 -14.10 4.16
N VAL A 86 10.99 -14.33 4.84
CA VAL A 86 9.86 -13.39 4.87
C VAL A 86 10.24 -12.06 5.51
N GLU A 87 11.01 -12.07 6.60
CA GLU A 87 11.46 -10.83 7.25
C GLU A 87 12.31 -9.96 6.30
N LYS A 88 13.20 -10.56 5.52
CA LYS A 88 14.01 -9.85 4.52
C LYS A 88 13.14 -9.27 3.40
N ILE A 89 12.20 -10.04 2.89
CA ILE A 89 11.28 -9.59 1.84
C ILE A 89 10.42 -8.43 2.34
N LEU A 90 9.94 -8.48 3.59
CA LEU A 90 9.17 -7.38 4.17
C LEU A 90 10.01 -6.12 4.34
N GLU A 91 11.26 -6.25 4.81
CA GLU A 91 12.17 -5.11 4.95
C GLU A 91 12.52 -4.46 3.59
N GLU A 92 12.71 -5.28 2.54
CA GLU A 92 12.91 -4.78 1.18
C GLU A 92 11.68 -4.03 0.66
N ARG A 93 10.47 -4.56 0.90
CA ARG A 93 9.22 -3.88 0.52
C ARG A 93 9.02 -2.57 1.27
N GLU A 94 9.34 -2.52 2.56
CA GLU A 94 9.30 -1.29 3.35
C GLU A 94 10.27 -0.24 2.80
N LYS A 95 11.48 -0.65 2.37
CA LYS A 95 12.46 0.24 1.72
C LYS A 95 11.99 0.71 0.35
N GLU A 96 11.39 -0.16 -0.46
CA GLU A 96 10.84 0.22 -1.76
C GLU A 96 9.64 1.16 -1.64
N ASP A 97 8.74 0.91 -0.69
CA ASP A 97 7.59 1.78 -0.45
C ASP A 97 8.03 3.13 0.13
N ALA A 98 9.05 3.12 0.98
CA ALA A 98 9.76 4.33 1.39
C ALA A 98 10.53 5.00 0.24
N ALA A 99 10.91 4.31 -0.84
CA ALA A 99 11.51 4.95 -2.01
C ALA A 99 10.43 5.56 -2.94
N LYS A 100 9.25 4.93 -3.01
CA LYS A 100 8.12 5.39 -3.83
C LYS A 100 7.43 6.64 -3.29
N HIS A 101 7.68 7.04 -2.04
CA HIS A 101 7.06 8.26 -1.51
C HIS A 101 7.48 9.49 -2.32
N ILE A 102 6.50 10.35 -2.64
CA ILE A 102 6.72 11.58 -3.41
C ILE A 102 7.56 12.59 -2.60
N TRP A 103 7.53 12.50 -1.27
CA TRP A 103 8.14 13.46 -0.36
C TRP A 103 9.29 12.84 0.43
N ILE A 104 10.54 13.18 0.11
CA ILE A 104 11.71 12.71 0.87
C ILE A 104 11.95 13.63 2.07
N MET A 105 11.96 13.05 3.28
CA MET A 105 12.35 13.78 4.49
C MET A 105 13.86 14.05 4.45
N ARG A 106 14.24 15.32 4.31
CA ARG A 106 15.65 15.76 4.32
C ARG A 106 16.09 16.17 5.72
N THR A 107 17.38 16.05 6.00
CA THR A 107 17.98 16.64 7.22
C THR A 107 17.95 18.17 7.15
N LYS A 108 18.08 18.85 8.29
CA LYS A 108 18.01 20.32 8.35
C LYS A 108 19.08 20.97 7.45
N GLU A 109 20.27 20.39 7.44
CA GLU A 109 21.43 20.87 6.69
C GLU A 109 21.26 20.63 5.18
N GLU A 110 20.68 19.51 4.76
CA GLU A 110 20.35 19.22 3.36
C GLU A 110 19.20 20.08 2.85
N ALA A 111 18.17 20.28 3.68
CA ALA A 111 17.05 21.15 3.34
C ALA A 111 17.51 22.60 3.16
N SER A 112 18.39 23.11 4.03
CA SER A 112 18.95 24.46 3.92
C SER A 112 19.81 24.65 2.68
N ARG A 113 20.67 23.67 2.33
CA ARG A 113 21.47 23.72 1.10
C ARG A 113 20.58 23.72 -0.15
N HIS A 114 19.62 22.79 -0.21
CA HIS A 114 18.71 22.70 -1.34
C HIS A 114 17.82 23.96 -1.49
N TRP A 115 17.40 24.55 -0.38
CA TRP A 115 16.69 25.82 -0.39
C TRP A 115 17.54 26.94 -0.97
N ASN A 116 18.78 27.09 -0.48
CA ASN A 116 19.68 28.13 -0.97
C ASN A 116 20.00 27.96 -2.48
N GLU A 117 20.19 26.72 -2.94
CA GLU A 117 20.38 26.43 -4.37
C GLU A 117 19.15 26.81 -5.22
N THR A 118 17.95 26.55 -4.72
CA THR A 118 16.70 26.75 -5.49
C THR A 118 16.20 28.20 -5.40
N PHE A 119 16.33 28.81 -4.23
CA PHE A 119 15.68 30.07 -3.85
C PHE A 119 16.63 31.14 -3.34
N GLY A 120 17.95 30.89 -3.27
CA GLY A 120 18.93 31.87 -2.76
C GLY A 120 18.96 33.18 -3.54
N HIS A 121 18.49 33.18 -4.79
CA HIS A 121 18.32 34.39 -5.58
C HIS A 121 17.24 35.35 -5.03
N LEU A 122 16.33 34.87 -4.18
CA LEU A 122 15.30 35.71 -3.53
C LEU A 122 15.86 36.51 -2.36
N ASP A 123 17.02 36.11 -1.82
CA ASP A 123 17.67 36.80 -0.71
C ASP A 123 18.58 37.95 -1.19
N ASP A 124 18.77 38.11 -2.51
CA ASP A 124 19.46 39.25 -3.10
C ASP A 124 18.54 40.48 -3.08
N PRO A 125 18.85 41.54 -2.31
CA PRO A 125 17.99 42.71 -2.16
C PRO A 125 17.93 43.62 -3.40
N ASN A 126 18.55 43.19 -4.50
CA ASN A 126 18.69 43.96 -5.74
C ASN A 126 18.27 43.17 -6.99
N CYS A 127 17.52 42.07 -6.82
CA CYS A 127 16.86 41.35 -7.89
C CYS A 127 15.48 41.96 -8.22
#